data_AF-A0A8I2BCJ5-F1
#
_entry.id   AF-A0A8I2BCJ5-F1
#
_cell.length_a   1.000
_cell.length_b   1.000
_cell.length_c   1.000
_cell.angle_alpha   90.00
_cell.angle_beta   90.00
_cell.angle_gamma   90.00
#
_symmetry.space_group_name_H-M   'P 1'
#
loop_
_entity.id
_entity.type
_entity.pdbx_description
1 polymer ?
#
loop_
_entity_poly.entity_id
_entity_poly.type
_entity_poly.pdbx_seq_one_letter_code
_entity_poly.pdbx_strand_id
1 'polypeptide(L)'
;MKNVFLMQHNVKAIVCSLALAASLGIGMIAEAGSIPTNKLPLHTYAIRHIDCYKAPSGVRQGWIDPGDYVIVTQIRSGWAYGSYPTKNGRVSRWFKADDLVNNVGFANQEKHSPQNKVNIYKDSSYRSVIGAVWGQEPITVISNSGDSRQVIYKISGGYKMGWVPSSCCLPLDRPAVNTNGIKGDMNQDGKVDQTDLEIMAQIRVDKISATEVHKIVGDMNGDGNLDIIDFSQLTLLVKENKPVNWDSRINTQLANTNSAAYTSLNSFPKGQCTWYAWGRMKEVTGKSITFKTSSGRHAKYWPNLVNNCTVDNNLTSKCVAVRFTGGGGYGHVVFVEYVDGANVYYTEDNVNSNTNQKVRKKTISNFRSSYTKFIH
;
A
#
# COMPACT_ATOMS: atom_id res chain seq x y z
N MET A 1 -84.03 -27.12 -17.03
CA MET A 1 -84.20 -28.13 -15.97
C MET A 1 -83.25 -27.79 -14.81
N LYS A 2 -83.84 -27.55 -13.63
CA LYS A 2 -83.35 -27.76 -12.24
C LYS A 2 -81.88 -27.45 -11.86
N ASN A 3 -81.73 -26.34 -11.11
CA ASN A 3 -81.26 -26.17 -9.72
C ASN A 3 -80.05 -26.93 -9.11
N VAL A 4 -79.41 -26.15 -8.20
CA VAL A 4 -78.60 -26.46 -6.96
C VAL A 4 -77.07 -26.50 -7.18
N PHE A 5 -76.18 -25.62 -6.68
CA PHE A 5 -75.85 -24.88 -5.42
C PHE A 5 -74.66 -25.52 -4.64
N LEU A 6 -73.65 -24.68 -4.30
CA LEU A 6 -72.49 -24.83 -3.36
C LEU A 6 -71.30 -25.72 -3.82
N MET A 7 -70.02 -25.48 -3.51
CA MET A 7 -69.36 -24.57 -2.55
C MET A 7 -67.87 -24.38 -2.93
N GLN A 8 -67.31 -23.26 -2.49
CA GLN A 8 -65.89 -22.85 -2.35
C GLN A 8 -64.76 -23.87 -2.60
N HIS A 9 -63.72 -23.46 -3.34
CA HIS A 9 -62.40 -23.16 -2.78
C HIS A 9 -61.47 -22.47 -3.79
N ASN A 10 -60.71 -21.51 -3.27
CA ASN A 10 -59.68 -20.69 -3.92
C ASN A 10 -58.63 -21.53 -4.67
N VAL A 11 -58.21 -21.10 -5.87
CA VAL A 11 -56.84 -20.64 -6.21
C VAL A 11 -56.89 -20.05 -7.64
N LYS A 12 -56.71 -18.73 -7.77
CA LYS A 12 -56.48 -18.10 -9.09
C LYS A 12 -55.07 -18.46 -9.56
N ALA A 13 -54.98 -19.28 -10.61
CA ALA A 13 -53.74 -19.54 -11.31
C ALA A 13 -53.27 -18.28 -12.05
N ILE A 14 -52.00 -17.96 -11.83
CA ILE A 14 -51.26 -16.83 -12.34
C ILE A 14 -50.85 -17.11 -13.79
N VAL A 15 -51.18 -16.20 -14.70
CA VAL A 15 -50.46 -16.01 -15.96
C VAL A 15 -50.11 -14.53 -16.03
N CYS A 16 -48.85 -14.18 -15.79
CA CYS A 16 -48.28 -12.95 -16.31
C CYS A 16 -46.76 -13.06 -16.39
N SER A 17 -46.30 -12.87 -17.62
CA SER A 17 -44.93 -12.84 -18.09
C SER A 17 -44.13 -11.68 -17.47
N LEU A 18 -42.82 -11.91 -17.37
CA LEU A 18 -41.72 -11.00 -17.06
C LEU A 18 -42.03 -9.49 -17.05
N ALA A 19 -41.86 -8.89 -15.87
CA ALA A 19 -41.21 -7.58 -15.69
C ALA A 19 -40.69 -7.49 -14.24
N LEU A 20 -39.45 -7.96 -14.04
CA LEU A 20 -38.70 -7.78 -12.80
C LEU A 20 -38.10 -6.37 -12.83
N ALA A 21 -38.70 -5.41 -12.12
CA ALA A 21 -38.02 -4.26 -11.51
C ALA A 21 -39.02 -3.27 -10.91
N ALA A 22 -39.16 -3.25 -9.58
CA ALA A 22 -39.38 -2.02 -8.82
C ALA A 22 -39.13 -2.26 -7.32
N SER A 23 -38.08 -1.61 -6.82
CA SER A 23 -37.92 -1.11 -5.45
C SER A 23 -37.96 -2.09 -4.27
N LEU A 24 -36.78 -2.64 -3.93
CA LEU A 24 -36.15 -2.32 -2.65
C LEU A 24 -34.67 -2.02 -2.91
N GLY A 25 -34.45 -0.87 -3.56
CA GLY A 25 -33.15 -0.23 -3.55
C GLY A 25 -32.88 0.26 -2.14
N ILE A 26 -32.20 -0.55 -1.33
CA ILE A 26 -31.20 -0.01 -0.42
C ILE A 26 -29.87 -0.26 -1.11
N GLY A 27 -29.67 0.45 -2.22
CA GLY A 27 -28.32 0.82 -2.56
C GLY A 27 -27.80 1.57 -1.36
N MET A 28 -26.66 1.16 -0.82
CA MET A 28 -25.76 2.17 -0.27
C MET A 28 -25.31 3.00 -1.47
N ILE A 29 -26.19 3.89 -1.93
CA ILE A 29 -25.78 5.05 -2.70
C ILE A 29 -24.80 5.74 -1.77
N ALA A 30 -23.54 5.85 -2.18
CA ALA A 30 -22.62 6.78 -1.56
C ALA A 30 -23.32 8.15 -1.62
N GLU A 31 -23.87 8.60 -0.50
CA GLU A 31 -24.55 9.88 -0.49
C GLU A 31 -23.49 10.96 -0.59
N ALA A 32 -23.51 11.59 -1.76
CA ALA A 32 -22.54 12.52 -2.27
C ALA A 32 -22.25 13.68 -1.31
N GLY A 33 -21.19 13.57 -0.54
CA GLY A 33 -20.48 14.76 -0.07
C GLY A 33 -19.53 14.49 1.08
N SER A 34 -18.22 14.49 0.77
CA SER A 34 -17.02 14.68 1.60
C SER A 34 -16.86 14.11 3.02
N ILE A 35 -17.92 14.06 3.82
CA ILE A 35 -17.90 13.71 5.24
C ILE A 35 -18.46 12.29 5.44
N PRO A 36 -17.67 11.35 5.98
CA PRO A 36 -18.14 9.99 6.20
C PRO A 36 -19.24 9.92 7.28
N THR A 37 -20.34 9.23 6.96
CA THR A 37 -21.54 9.11 7.83
C THR A 37 -21.27 8.44 9.17
N ASN A 38 -20.24 7.60 9.27
CA ASN A 38 -19.81 6.97 10.52
C ASN A 38 -18.97 7.90 11.44
N LYS A 39 -18.77 9.17 11.04
CA LYS A 39 -18.01 10.17 11.81
C LYS A 39 -18.91 11.18 12.53
N LEU A 40 -20.02 10.69 13.08
CA LEU A 40 -20.99 11.51 13.80
C LEU A 40 -20.98 11.19 15.31
N PRO A 41 -21.27 12.17 16.18
CA PRO A 41 -21.42 13.59 15.87
C PRO A 41 -20.06 14.21 15.46
N LEU A 42 -20.11 15.14 14.51
CA LEU A 42 -18.93 15.84 14.00
C LEU A 42 -18.91 17.28 14.48
N HIS A 43 -17.86 17.64 15.20
CA HIS A 43 -17.59 18.98 15.69
C HIS A 43 -16.63 19.70 14.73
N THR A 44 -17.03 20.84 14.16
CA THR A 44 -16.22 21.54 13.16
C THR A 44 -16.43 23.06 13.17
N TYR A 45 -15.61 23.78 12.41
CA TYR A 45 -15.83 25.17 12.05
C TYR A 45 -16.16 25.30 10.56
N ALA A 46 -17.11 26.16 10.22
CA ALA A 46 -17.41 26.49 8.84
C ALA A 46 -16.21 27.22 8.20
N ILE A 47 -15.89 26.92 6.96
CA ILE A 47 -14.73 27.47 6.25
C ILE A 47 -15.12 28.52 5.20
N ARG A 48 -16.42 28.60 4.89
CA ARG A 48 -17.03 29.54 3.95
C ARG A 48 -18.46 29.84 4.40
N HIS A 49 -19.12 30.75 3.70
CA HIS A 49 -20.54 31.02 3.87
C HIS A 49 -21.36 29.82 3.36
N ILE A 50 -22.32 29.34 4.16
CA ILE A 50 -23.11 28.14 3.87
C ILE A 50 -24.59 28.45 3.99
N ASP A 51 -25.35 28.26 2.91
CA ASP A 51 -26.80 28.38 2.92
C ASP A 51 -27.44 27.22 3.71
N CYS A 52 -28.40 27.54 4.57
CA CYS A 52 -29.13 26.57 5.39
C CYS A 52 -30.59 26.44 4.95
N TYR A 53 -31.21 25.29 5.22
CA TYR A 53 -32.53 24.92 4.71
C TYR A 53 -33.35 24.15 5.76
N LYS A 54 -34.69 24.26 5.70
CA LYS A 54 -35.57 23.47 6.59
C LYS A 54 -35.61 21.99 6.21
N ALA A 55 -35.39 21.67 4.94
CA ALA A 55 -35.30 20.32 4.38
C ALA A 55 -34.29 20.32 3.23
N PRO A 56 -33.68 19.16 2.89
CA PRO A 56 -32.87 19.01 1.69
C PRO A 56 -33.58 19.55 0.44
N SER A 57 -32.87 20.34 -0.36
CA SER A 57 -33.39 20.98 -1.57
C SER A 57 -34.62 21.89 -1.37
N GLY A 58 -34.91 22.27 -0.13
CA GLY A 58 -36.02 23.16 0.22
C GLY A 58 -35.69 24.65 0.06
N VAL A 59 -36.52 25.50 0.66
CA VAL A 59 -36.30 26.95 0.70
C VAL A 59 -35.19 27.30 1.70
N ARG A 60 -34.30 28.22 1.31
CA ARG A 60 -33.23 28.74 2.17
C ARG A 60 -33.82 29.39 3.42
N GLN A 61 -33.31 29.00 4.58
CA GLN A 61 -33.71 29.44 5.91
C GLN A 61 -32.48 29.73 6.78
N GLY A 62 -31.79 30.83 6.46
CA GLY A 62 -30.60 31.30 7.16
C GLY A 62 -29.29 30.82 6.51
N TRP A 63 -28.19 31.12 7.18
CA TRP A 63 -26.84 30.80 6.74
C TRP A 63 -25.91 30.55 7.93
N ILE A 64 -24.74 29.97 7.65
CA ILE A 64 -23.61 29.82 8.58
C ILE A 64 -22.47 30.66 8.02
N ASP A 65 -21.84 31.48 8.85
CA ASP A 65 -20.73 32.32 8.42
C ASP A 65 -19.37 31.61 8.61
N PRO A 66 -18.34 31.95 7.81
CA PRO A 66 -17.01 31.40 7.99
C PRO A 66 -16.51 31.57 9.43
N GLY A 67 -16.03 30.49 10.03
CA GLY A 67 -15.51 30.46 11.40
C GLY A 67 -16.54 30.11 12.48
N ASP A 68 -17.82 29.97 12.14
CA ASP A 68 -18.87 29.51 13.05
C ASP A 68 -18.68 28.05 13.47
N TYR A 69 -19.01 27.74 14.72
CA TYR A 69 -18.90 26.39 15.26
C TYR A 69 -20.14 25.53 14.98
N VAL A 70 -19.96 24.47 14.20
CA VAL A 70 -21.01 23.60 13.71
C VAL A 70 -20.89 22.21 14.36
N ILE A 71 -22.03 21.64 14.75
CA ILE A 71 -22.12 20.25 15.22
C ILE A 71 -23.05 19.49 14.28
N VAL A 72 -22.49 18.61 13.46
CA VAL A 72 -23.25 17.75 12.55
C VAL A 72 -23.66 16.48 13.27
N THR A 73 -24.94 16.13 13.19
CA THR A 73 -25.49 14.94 13.86
C THR A 73 -26.09 13.94 12.89
N GLN A 74 -26.28 14.33 11.63
CA GLN A 74 -26.79 13.45 10.59
C GLN A 74 -26.21 13.87 9.24
N ILE A 75 -25.84 12.88 8.43
CA ILE A 75 -25.47 13.06 7.03
C ILE A 75 -26.37 12.13 6.24
N ARG A 76 -27.06 12.70 5.26
CA ARG A 76 -27.76 11.93 4.25
C ARG A 76 -27.91 12.73 2.96
N SER A 77 -28.12 12.14 1.80
CA SER A 77 -28.49 12.84 0.59
C SER A 77 -27.37 13.59 -0.13
N GLY A 78 -26.16 13.64 0.46
CA GLY A 78 -25.22 14.76 0.26
C GLY A 78 -25.48 16.02 1.08
N TRP A 79 -26.36 15.91 2.06
CA TRP A 79 -26.73 16.93 3.00
C TRP A 79 -26.27 16.57 4.41
N ALA A 80 -25.86 17.59 5.14
CA ALA A 80 -25.59 17.50 6.55
C ALA A 80 -26.71 18.21 7.32
N TYR A 81 -27.16 17.60 8.41
CA TYR A 81 -28.01 18.24 9.40
C TYR A 81 -27.18 18.50 10.64
N GLY A 82 -27.16 19.75 11.08
CA GLY A 82 -26.35 20.16 12.20
C GLY A 82 -26.83 21.43 12.84
N SER A 83 -26.33 21.67 14.06
CA SER A 83 -26.56 22.92 14.79
C SER A 83 -25.45 23.92 14.52
N TYR A 84 -25.78 25.22 14.54
CA TYR A 84 -24.85 26.34 14.38
C TYR A 84 -25.32 27.56 15.20
N PRO A 85 -24.42 28.51 15.55
CA PRO A 85 -24.78 29.66 16.37
C PRO A 85 -25.65 30.68 15.64
N THR A 86 -26.45 31.40 16.40
CA THR A 86 -27.28 32.54 16.01
C THR A 86 -27.27 33.55 17.17
N LYS A 87 -27.84 34.74 16.97
CA LYS A 87 -27.98 35.74 18.05
C LYS A 87 -28.71 35.21 19.30
N ASN A 88 -29.60 34.23 19.13
CA ASN A 88 -30.47 33.70 20.20
C ASN A 88 -30.10 32.27 20.65
N GLY A 89 -28.85 31.86 20.47
CA GLY A 89 -28.38 30.52 20.82
C GLY A 89 -28.03 29.69 19.58
N ARG A 90 -28.42 28.42 19.53
CA ARG A 90 -28.15 27.54 18.39
C ARG A 90 -29.44 27.12 17.70
N VAL A 91 -29.40 26.99 16.37
CA VAL A 91 -30.48 26.40 15.59
C VAL A 91 -29.94 25.25 14.76
N SER A 92 -30.78 24.27 14.43
CA SER A 92 -30.40 23.13 13.58
C SER A 92 -31.09 23.17 12.23
N ARG A 93 -30.34 22.99 11.14
CA ARG A 93 -30.83 23.03 9.75
C ARG A 93 -30.06 22.05 8.87
N TRP A 94 -30.60 21.84 7.67
CA TRP A 94 -29.92 21.14 6.58
C TRP A 94 -29.03 22.11 5.80
N PHE A 95 -27.85 21.66 5.40
CA PHE A 95 -26.94 22.37 4.50
C PHE A 95 -26.20 21.32 3.66
N LYS A 96 -25.56 21.71 2.55
CA LYS A 96 -24.80 20.75 1.75
C LYS A 96 -23.57 20.29 2.53
N ALA A 97 -23.30 18.99 2.55
CA ALA A 97 -22.14 18.46 3.26
C ALA A 97 -20.82 19.02 2.70
N ASP A 98 -20.75 19.19 1.38
CA ASP A 98 -19.56 19.73 0.69
C ASP A 98 -19.27 21.19 1.00
N ASP A 99 -20.25 21.95 1.47
CA ASP A 99 -20.03 23.34 1.86
C ASP A 99 -19.18 23.45 3.14
N LEU A 100 -19.00 22.36 3.90
CA LEU A 100 -18.13 22.31 5.08
C LEU A 100 -16.66 21.98 4.77
N VAL A 101 -16.31 21.54 3.56
CA VAL A 101 -14.94 21.07 3.22
C VAL A 101 -14.35 21.76 2.00
N ASN A 102 -13.01 21.87 1.89
CA ASN A 102 -12.35 22.41 0.68
C ASN A 102 -12.20 21.33 -0.41
N ASN A 103 -13.03 21.40 -1.45
CA ASN A 103 -13.22 20.36 -2.47
C ASN A 103 -11.92 19.79 -3.10
N VAL A 104 -11.85 18.46 -3.23
CA VAL A 104 -11.18 17.73 -4.33
C VAL A 104 -11.88 16.38 -4.56
N GLY A 105 -12.48 16.17 -5.74
CA GLY A 105 -12.61 14.91 -6.52
C GLY A 105 -13.09 13.58 -5.89
N PHE A 106 -13.25 13.49 -4.56
CA PHE A 106 -13.82 12.41 -3.77
C PHE A 106 -13.40 10.97 -4.12
N ALA A 107 -12.11 10.76 -4.41
CA ALA A 107 -11.47 9.45 -4.36
C ALA A 107 -10.47 9.41 -3.20
N ASN A 108 -10.61 8.40 -2.33
CA ASN A 108 -9.69 8.01 -1.26
C ASN A 108 -9.64 8.95 -0.04
N GLN A 109 -10.50 8.66 0.95
CA GLN A 109 -10.30 9.12 2.33
C GLN A 109 -9.05 8.45 2.90
N GLU A 110 -7.92 9.16 2.85
CA GLU A 110 -6.66 8.62 3.37
C GLU A 110 -6.71 8.55 4.91
N LYS A 111 -6.44 7.38 5.49
CA LYS A 111 -6.28 7.21 6.93
C LYS A 111 -4.79 7.35 7.27
N HIS A 112 -4.44 8.40 8.02
CA HIS A 112 -3.05 8.66 8.42
C HIS A 112 -2.89 8.54 9.93
N SER A 113 -1.69 8.21 10.40
CA SER A 113 -1.29 8.46 11.79
C SER A 113 -0.06 9.34 11.76
N PRO A 114 -0.05 10.48 12.47
CA PRO A 114 1.15 11.29 12.53
C PRO A 114 2.25 10.52 13.28
N GLN A 115 3.52 10.68 12.89
CA GLN A 115 4.64 10.00 13.55
C GLN A 115 4.94 10.57 14.95
N ASN A 116 4.53 11.82 15.19
CA ASN A 116 4.71 12.59 16.42
C ASN A 116 3.41 13.33 16.78
N LYS A 117 3.35 13.99 17.94
CA LYS A 117 2.21 14.86 18.29
C LYS A 117 2.02 15.94 17.22
N VAL A 118 0.80 16.07 16.71
CA VAL A 118 0.41 17.10 15.73
C VAL A 118 -0.72 17.95 16.29
N ASN A 119 -0.54 19.27 16.25
CA ASN A 119 -1.60 20.22 16.57
C ASN A 119 -2.64 20.25 15.45
N ILE A 120 -3.91 20.31 15.82
CA ILE A 120 -5.02 20.51 14.89
C ILE A 120 -5.49 21.96 14.98
N TYR A 121 -5.61 22.61 13.84
CA TYR A 121 -5.92 24.03 13.73
C TYR A 121 -7.37 24.28 13.26
N LYS A 122 -7.90 25.44 13.61
CA LYS A 122 -9.25 25.89 13.24
C LYS A 122 -9.43 26.04 11.72
N ASP A 123 -8.40 26.55 11.06
CA ASP A 123 -8.37 26.88 9.63
C ASP A 123 -6.94 26.67 9.07
N SER A 124 -6.79 26.85 7.76
CA SER A 124 -5.51 26.68 7.05
C SER A 124 -4.46 27.76 7.35
N SER A 125 -4.77 28.79 8.14
CA SER A 125 -3.79 29.81 8.56
C SER A 125 -2.91 29.38 9.73
N TYR A 126 -3.27 28.28 10.40
CA TYR A 126 -2.58 27.72 11.58
C TYR A 126 -2.51 28.65 12.79
N ARG A 127 -3.32 29.72 12.84
CA ARG A 127 -3.27 30.72 13.92
C ARG A 127 -3.96 30.28 15.21
N SER A 128 -4.89 29.34 15.15
CA SER A 128 -5.72 28.91 16.28
C SER A 128 -5.73 27.40 16.41
N VAL A 129 -5.17 26.88 17.51
CA VAL A 129 -5.14 25.44 17.83
C VAL A 129 -6.46 25.05 18.51
N ILE A 130 -7.11 24.01 18.00
CA ILE A 130 -8.39 23.50 18.49
C ILE A 130 -8.32 22.08 19.06
N GLY A 131 -7.15 21.45 19.01
CA GLY A 131 -6.90 20.11 19.53
C GLY A 131 -5.51 19.60 19.14
N ALA A 132 -5.23 18.35 19.48
CA ALA A 132 -4.02 17.66 19.06
C ALA A 132 -4.30 16.17 18.91
N VAL A 133 -3.52 15.52 18.04
CA VAL A 133 -3.50 14.07 17.85
C VAL A 133 -2.10 13.56 18.19
N TRP A 134 -2.02 12.36 18.77
CA TRP A 134 -0.78 11.74 19.20
C TRP A 134 -0.35 10.65 18.21
N GLY A 135 0.95 10.35 18.19
CA GLY A 135 1.46 9.31 17.30
C GLY A 135 0.76 7.99 17.57
N GLN A 136 0.27 7.35 16.50
CA GLN A 136 -0.54 6.11 16.46
C GLN A 136 -2.08 6.27 16.42
N GLU A 137 -2.64 7.48 16.56
CA GLU A 137 -4.09 7.67 16.42
C GLU A 137 -4.50 7.93 14.95
N PRO A 138 -5.45 7.16 14.38
CA PRO A 138 -5.85 7.33 12.99
C PRO A 138 -6.67 8.62 12.79
N ILE A 139 -6.23 9.46 11.86
CA ILE A 139 -6.95 10.61 11.31
C ILE A 139 -7.43 10.30 9.89
N THR A 140 -8.55 10.89 9.47
CA THR A 140 -9.10 10.75 8.11
C THR A 140 -8.94 12.08 7.37
N VAL A 141 -8.14 12.11 6.31
CA VAL A 141 -8.05 13.29 5.43
C VAL A 141 -9.28 13.32 4.53
N ILE A 142 -9.95 14.47 4.47
CA ILE A 142 -11.19 14.65 3.70
C ILE A 142 -11.12 15.79 2.68
N SER A 143 -10.06 16.60 2.71
CA SER A 143 -9.89 17.75 1.82
C SER A 143 -8.45 18.29 1.84
N ASN A 144 -8.01 18.92 0.74
CA ASN A 144 -6.73 19.62 0.63
C ASN A 144 -6.95 21.11 0.29
N SER A 145 -6.05 21.98 0.75
CA SER A 145 -6.03 23.42 0.43
C SER A 145 -4.58 23.94 0.48
N GLY A 146 -3.94 24.04 -0.68
CA GLY A 146 -2.51 24.32 -0.78
C GLY A 146 -1.70 23.28 0.01
N ASP A 147 -0.79 23.75 0.87
CA ASP A 147 0.02 22.91 1.77
C ASP A 147 -0.72 22.49 3.05
N SER A 148 -2.05 22.61 3.10
CA SER A 148 -2.87 22.25 4.26
C SER A 148 -3.82 21.10 3.92
N ARG A 149 -4.10 20.26 4.91
CA ARG A 149 -5.15 19.23 4.83
C ARG A 149 -6.22 19.44 5.88
N GLN A 150 -7.47 19.20 5.49
CA GLN A 150 -8.59 19.12 6.42
C GLN A 150 -8.80 17.64 6.81
N VAL A 151 -8.91 17.41 8.11
CA VAL A 151 -8.88 16.06 8.70
C VAL A 151 -9.99 15.87 9.72
N ILE A 152 -10.46 14.64 9.86
CA ILE A 152 -11.36 14.18 10.92
C ILE A 152 -10.59 13.28 11.86
N TYR A 153 -10.72 13.50 13.18
CA TYR A 153 -10.11 12.67 14.21
C TYR A 153 -11.09 12.40 15.35
N LYS A 154 -10.85 11.29 16.06
CA LYS A 154 -11.73 10.84 17.15
C LYS A 154 -11.50 11.68 18.41
N ILE A 155 -12.58 11.97 19.13
CA ILE A 155 -12.56 12.57 20.47
C ILE A 155 -13.52 11.81 21.39
N SER A 156 -13.45 12.06 22.71
CA SER A 156 -14.48 11.58 23.63
C SER A 156 -15.83 12.19 23.24
N GLY A 157 -16.81 11.35 22.90
CA GLY A 157 -18.15 11.78 22.50
C GLY A 157 -18.37 12.00 21.00
N GLY A 158 -17.41 11.70 20.12
CA GLY A 158 -17.61 11.76 18.68
C GLY A 158 -16.34 12.02 17.89
N TYR A 159 -16.43 12.94 16.93
CA TYR A 159 -15.32 13.30 16.05
C TYR A 159 -15.18 14.81 15.96
N LYS A 160 -13.96 15.28 15.68
CA LYS A 160 -13.69 16.68 15.39
C LYS A 160 -13.03 16.80 14.02
N MET A 161 -13.33 17.89 13.32
CA MET A 161 -12.70 18.27 12.06
C MET A 161 -11.85 19.52 12.25
N GLY A 162 -10.70 19.54 11.59
CA GLY A 162 -9.77 20.67 11.63
C GLY A 162 -8.68 20.57 10.59
N TRP A 163 -7.65 21.39 10.73
CA TRP A 163 -6.60 21.58 9.73
C TRP A 163 -5.23 21.15 10.25
N VAL A 164 -4.40 20.60 9.37
CA VAL A 164 -2.99 20.27 9.65
C VAL A 164 -2.11 20.65 8.45
N PRO A 165 -0.82 20.95 8.65
CA PRO A 165 0.14 21.02 7.55
C PRO A 165 0.25 19.68 6.82
N SER A 166 0.37 19.73 5.49
CA SER A 166 0.54 18.54 4.63
C SER A 166 1.75 17.70 5.02
N SER A 167 2.80 18.30 5.60
CA SER A 167 3.99 17.59 6.10
C SER A 167 3.75 16.78 7.37
N CYS A 168 2.72 17.11 8.16
CA CYS A 168 2.39 16.42 9.41
C CYS A 168 1.61 15.12 9.17
N CYS A 169 0.90 15.06 8.05
CA CYS A 169 0.30 13.86 7.49
C CYS A 169 1.23 13.34 6.38
N LEU A 170 2.40 12.84 6.80
CA LEU A 170 3.18 11.97 5.93
C LEU A 170 2.25 10.81 5.53
N PRO A 171 2.06 10.56 4.23
CA PRO A 171 1.49 9.30 3.84
C PRO A 171 2.39 8.20 4.40
N LEU A 172 1.79 7.18 5.03
CA LEU A 172 2.36 5.85 4.88
C LEU A 172 2.17 5.54 3.38
N ASP A 173 3.17 5.97 2.60
CA ASP A 173 3.35 5.85 1.15
C ASP A 173 2.47 6.71 0.24
N ARG A 174 3.06 7.78 -0.33
CA ARG A 174 2.60 8.42 -1.59
C ARG A 174 3.75 9.18 -2.26
N PRO A 175 3.81 9.14 -3.60
CA PRO A 175 3.39 10.33 -4.33
C PRO A 175 2.45 10.03 -5.51
N ALA A 176 1.74 11.10 -5.92
CA ALA A 176 0.99 11.38 -7.15
C ALA A 176 0.61 10.22 -8.11
N VAL A 177 -0.66 10.20 -8.52
CA VAL A 177 -1.18 9.38 -9.63
C VAL A 177 -0.30 9.57 -10.86
N ASN A 178 0.57 8.59 -11.10
CA ASN A 178 1.19 8.32 -12.36
C ASN A 178 0.25 7.35 -13.10
N THR A 179 -0.14 7.67 -14.33
CA THR A 179 -0.86 6.73 -15.21
C THR A 179 -0.01 5.51 -15.61
N ASN A 180 1.18 5.33 -15.00
CA ASN A 180 2.02 4.13 -15.02
C ASN A 180 1.86 3.30 -13.73
N GLY A 181 0.63 3.05 -13.26
CA GLY A 181 0.40 2.14 -12.14
C GLY A 181 1.05 0.78 -12.40
N ILE A 182 1.72 0.20 -11.40
CA ILE A 182 2.34 -1.12 -11.55
C ILE A 182 1.21 -2.12 -11.80
N LYS A 183 1.29 -2.81 -12.94
CA LYS A 183 0.31 -3.82 -13.32
C LYS A 183 0.26 -4.92 -12.26
N GLY A 184 -0.91 -5.11 -11.64
CA GLY A 184 -1.14 -6.02 -10.52
C GLY A 184 -1.06 -5.42 -9.11
N ASP A 185 -0.64 -4.16 -8.95
CA ASP A 185 -0.60 -3.46 -7.65
C ASP A 185 -1.98 -2.88 -7.33
N MET A 186 -2.85 -3.72 -6.78
CA MET A 186 -4.27 -3.42 -6.53
C MET A 186 -4.46 -2.54 -5.30
N ASN A 187 -3.56 -2.58 -4.32
CA ASN A 187 -3.62 -1.72 -3.12
C ASN A 187 -2.81 -0.41 -3.24
N GLN A 188 -2.04 -0.25 -4.32
CA GLN A 188 -1.16 0.89 -4.61
C GLN A 188 -0.03 1.09 -3.59
N ASP A 189 0.47 0.01 -2.99
CA ASP A 189 1.58 0.07 -2.04
C ASP A 189 2.97 0.04 -2.71
N GLY A 190 3.00 -0.01 -4.05
CA GLY A 190 4.22 -0.06 -4.85
C GLY A 190 4.82 -1.45 -4.99
N LYS A 191 4.13 -2.49 -4.51
CA LYS A 191 4.50 -3.90 -4.66
C LYS A 191 3.33 -4.66 -5.29
N VAL A 192 3.62 -5.85 -5.81
CA VAL A 192 2.59 -6.79 -6.26
C VAL A 192 2.74 -8.04 -5.42
N ASP A 193 1.86 -8.20 -4.42
CA ASP A 193 1.93 -9.26 -3.43
C ASP A 193 0.56 -9.89 -3.07
N GLN A 194 0.54 -10.66 -1.98
CA GLN A 194 -0.65 -11.40 -1.57
C GLN A 194 -1.85 -10.49 -1.25
N THR A 195 -1.60 -9.26 -0.83
CA THR A 195 -2.63 -8.25 -0.55
C THR A 195 -3.38 -7.87 -1.82
N ASP A 196 -2.68 -7.78 -2.96
CA ASP A 196 -3.29 -7.45 -4.23
C ASP A 196 -4.18 -8.58 -4.76
N LEU A 197 -3.70 -9.80 -4.58
CA LEU A 197 -4.47 -10.99 -4.93
C LEU A 197 -5.75 -11.10 -4.09
N GLU A 198 -5.68 -10.73 -2.81
CA GLU A 198 -6.84 -10.69 -1.93
C GLU A 198 -7.86 -9.63 -2.36
N ILE A 199 -7.41 -8.44 -2.78
CA ILE A 199 -8.30 -7.39 -3.31
C ILE A 199 -9.00 -7.89 -4.58
N MET A 200 -8.26 -8.46 -5.53
CA MET A 200 -8.85 -8.98 -6.76
C MET A 200 -9.81 -10.15 -6.49
N ALA A 201 -9.49 -11.02 -5.52
CA ALA A 201 -10.41 -12.07 -5.07
C ALA A 201 -11.70 -11.50 -4.47
N GLN A 202 -11.59 -10.44 -3.66
CA GLN A 202 -12.73 -9.78 -3.03
C GLN A 202 -13.62 -9.05 -4.05
N ILE A 203 -13.04 -8.44 -5.09
CA ILE A 203 -13.79 -7.84 -6.20
C ILE A 203 -14.58 -8.91 -6.95
N ARG A 204 -13.94 -10.04 -7.28
CA ARG A 204 -14.57 -11.13 -8.04
C ARG A 204 -15.74 -11.82 -7.33
N VAL A 205 -15.81 -11.73 -6.01
CA VAL A 205 -16.92 -12.27 -5.21
C VAL A 205 -17.88 -11.16 -4.74
N ASP A 206 -17.79 -9.98 -5.36
CA ASP A 206 -18.61 -8.80 -5.05
C ASP A 206 -18.58 -8.35 -3.59
N LYS A 207 -17.51 -8.72 -2.85
CA LYS A 207 -17.31 -8.32 -1.45
C LYS A 207 -16.84 -6.86 -1.35
N ILE A 208 -16.14 -6.38 -2.38
CA ILE A 208 -15.78 -4.97 -2.56
C ILE A 208 -16.02 -4.56 -4.02
N SER A 209 -16.37 -3.31 -4.27
CA SER A 209 -16.49 -2.79 -5.65
C SER A 209 -15.12 -2.45 -6.23
N ALA A 210 -14.91 -2.77 -7.51
CA ALA A 210 -13.72 -2.34 -8.24
C ALA A 210 -13.68 -0.81 -8.36
N THR A 211 -12.53 -0.22 -8.05
CA THR A 211 -12.24 1.19 -8.34
C THR A 211 -11.71 1.31 -9.77
N GLU A 212 -11.59 2.53 -10.27
CA GLU A 212 -11.00 2.76 -11.60
C GLU A 212 -9.53 2.34 -11.65
N VAL A 213 -8.81 2.44 -10.53
CA VAL A 213 -7.46 1.89 -10.41
C VAL A 213 -7.48 0.37 -10.53
N HIS A 214 -8.37 -0.33 -9.80
CA HIS A 214 -8.46 -1.79 -9.87
C HIS A 214 -8.75 -2.27 -11.30
N LYS A 215 -9.55 -1.54 -12.08
CA LYS A 215 -9.81 -1.85 -13.48
C LYS A 215 -8.59 -1.61 -14.39
N ILE A 216 -7.75 -0.62 -14.07
CA ILE A 216 -6.56 -0.30 -14.88
C ILE A 216 -5.39 -1.23 -14.54
N VAL A 217 -5.05 -1.37 -13.27
CA VAL A 217 -3.87 -2.15 -12.83
C VAL A 217 -4.19 -3.64 -12.74
N GLY A 218 -5.45 -3.99 -12.49
CA GLY A 218 -5.91 -5.36 -12.38
C GLY A 218 -6.23 -6.01 -13.72
N ASP A 219 -6.40 -5.25 -14.81
CA ASP A 219 -6.54 -5.80 -16.17
C ASP A 219 -5.16 -6.30 -16.65
N MET A 220 -4.79 -7.51 -16.23
CA MET A 220 -3.47 -8.12 -16.43
C MET A 220 -3.24 -8.47 -17.91
N ASN A 221 -4.28 -8.74 -18.68
CA ASN A 221 -4.16 -9.13 -20.07
C ASN A 221 -4.42 -7.97 -21.07
N GLY A 222 -4.96 -6.83 -20.61
CA GLY A 222 -5.25 -5.65 -21.43
C GLY A 222 -6.54 -5.73 -22.24
N ASP A 223 -7.49 -6.59 -21.86
CA ASP A 223 -8.74 -6.81 -22.61
C ASP A 223 -9.88 -5.87 -22.20
N GLY A 224 -9.66 -5.03 -21.19
CA GLY A 224 -10.62 -4.04 -20.70
C GLY A 224 -11.63 -4.58 -19.69
N ASN A 225 -11.58 -5.88 -19.36
CA ASN A 225 -12.37 -6.49 -18.30
C ASN A 225 -11.46 -6.90 -17.14
N LEU A 226 -12.06 -7.07 -15.96
CA LEU A 226 -11.37 -7.54 -14.77
C LEU A 226 -11.95 -8.91 -14.41
N ASP A 227 -11.32 -9.99 -14.87
CA ASP A 227 -11.92 -11.33 -14.86
C ASP A 227 -11.01 -12.44 -14.28
N ILE A 228 -11.33 -13.70 -14.58
CA ILE A 228 -10.60 -14.86 -14.07
C ILE A 228 -9.23 -15.04 -14.71
N ILE A 229 -9.04 -14.55 -15.94
CA ILE A 229 -7.75 -14.56 -16.64
C ILE A 229 -6.81 -13.61 -15.92
N ASP A 230 -7.29 -12.43 -15.54
CA ASP A 230 -6.51 -11.47 -14.76
C ASP A 230 -6.13 -12.01 -13.39
N PHE A 231 -7.09 -12.62 -12.72
CA PHE A 231 -6.84 -13.28 -11.43
C PHE A 231 -5.78 -14.36 -11.53
N SER A 232 -5.77 -15.13 -12.61
CA SER A 232 -4.77 -16.18 -12.84
C SER A 232 -3.39 -15.59 -13.09
N GLN A 233 -3.29 -14.52 -13.88
CA GLN A 233 -2.03 -13.84 -14.16
C GLN A 233 -1.47 -13.10 -12.94
N LEU A 234 -2.33 -12.41 -12.17
CA LEU A 234 -1.93 -11.80 -10.90
C LEU A 234 -1.48 -12.85 -9.89
N THR A 235 -2.17 -14.00 -9.82
CA THR A 235 -1.74 -15.11 -8.95
C THR A 235 -0.32 -15.59 -9.29
N LEU A 236 0.02 -15.69 -10.57
CA LEU A 236 1.37 -16.08 -11.01
C LEU A 236 2.41 -15.01 -10.64
N LEU A 237 2.11 -13.75 -10.93
CA LEU A 237 2.98 -12.62 -10.62
C LEU A 237 3.24 -12.49 -9.11
N VAL A 238 2.21 -12.64 -8.28
CA VAL A 238 2.32 -12.65 -6.82
C VAL A 238 3.12 -13.86 -6.33
N LYS A 239 2.98 -15.04 -6.94
CA LYS A 239 3.81 -16.21 -6.59
C LYS A 239 5.29 -15.97 -6.90
N GLU A 240 5.59 -15.27 -7.99
CA GLU A 240 6.96 -14.86 -8.36
C GLU A 240 7.49 -13.76 -7.42
N ASN A 241 6.62 -12.86 -6.94
CA ASN A 241 6.96 -11.73 -6.08
C ASN A 241 6.85 -11.99 -4.57
N LYS A 242 6.27 -13.13 -4.15
CA LYS A 242 6.21 -13.50 -2.74
C LYS A 242 7.61 -13.44 -2.15
N PRO A 243 7.83 -12.71 -1.04
CA PRO A 243 9.11 -12.76 -0.37
C PRO A 243 9.39 -14.21 -0.04
N VAL A 244 10.40 -14.77 -0.70
CA VAL A 244 10.84 -16.14 -0.45
C VAL A 244 11.09 -16.22 1.05
N ASN A 245 10.42 -17.15 1.73
CA ASN A 245 10.75 -17.43 3.12
C ASN A 245 12.17 -18.00 3.14
N TRP A 246 13.16 -17.14 3.32
CA TRP A 246 14.57 -17.52 3.23
C TRP A 246 15.00 -18.44 4.36
N ASP A 247 14.27 -18.47 5.47
CA ASP A 247 14.49 -19.45 6.55
C ASP A 247 14.19 -20.89 6.09
N SER A 248 13.19 -21.10 5.23
CA SER A 248 12.92 -22.44 4.67
C SER A 248 13.94 -22.89 3.63
N ARG A 249 14.79 -21.96 3.14
CA ARG A 249 15.87 -22.25 2.20
C ARG A 249 17.18 -22.60 2.87
N ILE A 250 17.32 -22.41 4.18
CA ILE A 250 18.54 -22.76 4.93
C ILE A 250 18.90 -24.22 4.68
N ASN A 251 20.20 -24.50 4.47
CA ASN A 251 20.74 -25.82 4.14
C ASN A 251 20.34 -26.40 2.76
N THR A 252 19.62 -25.65 1.93
CA THR A 252 19.32 -26.05 0.55
C THR A 252 20.37 -25.49 -0.42
N GLN A 253 20.65 -26.23 -1.50
CA GLN A 253 21.50 -25.75 -2.59
C GLN A 253 20.64 -25.00 -3.61
N LEU A 254 20.99 -23.73 -3.88
CA LEU A 254 20.28 -22.90 -4.86
C LEU A 254 20.95 -22.86 -6.22
N ALA A 255 22.29 -22.98 -6.23
CA ALA A 255 23.09 -22.89 -7.45
C ALA A 255 22.94 -24.15 -8.32
N ASN A 256 22.66 -23.96 -9.61
CA ASN A 256 22.85 -25.00 -10.62
C ASN A 256 24.32 -24.99 -11.06
N THR A 257 25.16 -25.72 -10.32
CA THR A 257 26.61 -25.79 -10.55
C THR A 257 27.01 -26.51 -11.85
N ASN A 258 26.05 -27.04 -12.60
CA ASN A 258 26.27 -27.62 -13.92
C ASN A 258 26.06 -26.58 -15.04
N SER A 259 25.53 -25.39 -14.74
CA SER A 259 25.30 -24.35 -15.73
C SER A 259 26.61 -23.74 -16.25
N ALA A 260 26.55 -23.08 -17.41
CA ALA A 260 27.69 -22.42 -18.04
C ALA A 260 28.39 -21.41 -17.11
N ALA A 261 27.64 -20.79 -16.19
CA ALA A 261 28.15 -19.86 -15.19
C ALA A 261 29.16 -20.48 -14.21
N TYR A 262 29.13 -21.80 -14.03
CA TYR A 262 30.05 -22.55 -13.15
C TYR A 262 30.97 -23.49 -13.94
N THR A 263 30.72 -23.69 -15.23
CA THR A 263 31.51 -24.59 -16.08
C THR A 263 32.28 -23.79 -17.14
N SER A 264 31.75 -23.68 -18.35
CA SER A 264 32.48 -23.17 -19.52
C SER A 264 32.85 -21.68 -19.47
N LEU A 265 32.10 -20.85 -18.74
CA LEU A 265 32.38 -19.41 -18.64
C LEU A 265 33.25 -19.03 -17.44
N ASN A 266 33.39 -19.93 -16.47
CA ASN A 266 34.02 -19.63 -15.20
C ASN A 266 35.51 -19.95 -15.22
N SER A 267 36.34 -18.92 -15.19
CA SER A 267 37.80 -19.06 -15.22
C SER A 267 38.43 -19.41 -13.86
N PHE A 268 37.63 -19.53 -12.79
CA PHE A 268 38.15 -19.89 -11.47
C PHE A 268 38.12 -21.41 -11.25
N PRO A 269 39.08 -21.96 -10.48
CA PRO A 269 39.10 -23.40 -10.19
C PRO A 269 37.82 -23.87 -9.46
N LYS A 270 37.22 -24.96 -9.94
CA LYS A 270 36.00 -25.54 -9.37
C LYS A 270 36.16 -25.81 -7.87
N GLY A 271 35.10 -25.53 -7.10
CA GLY A 271 35.06 -25.75 -5.66
C GLY A 271 35.73 -24.67 -4.82
N GLN A 272 36.19 -23.56 -5.43
CA GLN A 272 36.73 -22.39 -4.71
C GLN A 272 35.64 -21.35 -4.41
N CYS A 273 35.82 -20.55 -3.35
CA CYS A 273 34.89 -19.47 -3.02
C CYS A 273 34.75 -18.46 -4.17
N THR A 274 35.86 -18.15 -4.85
CA THR A 274 35.90 -17.28 -6.03
C THR A 274 35.13 -17.87 -7.22
N TRP A 275 35.24 -19.19 -7.42
CA TRP A 275 34.48 -19.90 -8.46
C TRP A 275 32.99 -19.83 -8.19
N TYR A 276 32.59 -20.14 -6.95
CA TYR A 276 31.19 -20.13 -6.58
C TYR A 276 30.58 -18.72 -6.63
N ALA A 277 31.21 -17.73 -6.00
CA ALA A 277 30.68 -16.37 -5.94
C ALA A 277 30.60 -15.71 -7.34
N TRP A 278 31.60 -15.93 -8.21
CA TRP A 278 31.55 -15.46 -9.60
C TRP A 278 30.41 -16.13 -10.38
N GLY A 279 30.28 -17.46 -10.26
CA GLY A 279 29.25 -18.23 -10.94
C GLY A 279 27.85 -17.82 -10.48
N ARG A 280 27.67 -17.61 -9.17
CA ARG A 280 26.40 -17.19 -8.59
C ARG A 280 25.99 -15.78 -8.99
N MET A 281 26.95 -14.85 -9.05
CA MET A 281 26.72 -13.51 -9.60
C MET A 281 26.22 -13.60 -11.04
N LYS A 282 26.87 -14.41 -11.89
CA LYS A 282 26.46 -14.60 -13.29
C LYS A 282 25.09 -15.26 -13.41
N GLU A 283 24.82 -16.30 -12.63
CA GLU A 283 23.57 -17.06 -12.64
C GLU A 283 22.37 -16.20 -12.20
N VAL A 284 22.51 -15.40 -11.13
CA VAL A 284 21.39 -14.66 -10.53
C VAL A 284 21.16 -13.31 -11.19
N THR A 285 22.23 -12.63 -11.61
CA THR A 285 22.15 -11.24 -12.10
C THR A 285 22.44 -11.10 -13.59
N GLY A 286 22.94 -12.17 -14.24
CA GLY A 286 23.47 -12.11 -15.60
C GLY A 286 24.84 -11.44 -15.71
N LYS A 287 25.39 -10.85 -14.63
CA LYS A 287 26.64 -10.07 -14.65
C LYS A 287 27.87 -10.96 -14.51
N SER A 288 28.76 -10.89 -15.50
CA SER A 288 30.09 -11.50 -15.44
C SER A 288 31.06 -10.50 -14.82
N ILE A 289 31.58 -10.77 -13.62
CA ILE A 289 32.60 -9.90 -13.00
C ILE A 289 33.89 -9.98 -13.82
N THR A 290 34.41 -8.83 -14.27
CA THR A 290 35.69 -8.73 -14.98
C THR A 290 36.76 -8.11 -14.09
N PHE A 291 38.01 -8.49 -14.34
CA PHE A 291 39.15 -8.11 -13.53
C PHE A 291 40.20 -7.43 -14.38
N LYS A 292 40.95 -6.51 -13.78
CA LYS A 292 42.09 -5.80 -14.41
C LYS A 292 43.24 -6.75 -14.79
N THR A 293 43.31 -7.94 -14.17
CA THR A 293 44.36 -8.93 -14.38
C THR A 293 43.77 -10.30 -14.67
N SER A 294 44.49 -11.15 -15.40
CA SER A 294 44.11 -12.53 -15.69
C SER A 294 44.51 -13.51 -14.57
N SER A 295 45.50 -13.16 -13.75
CA SER A 295 46.02 -13.95 -12.63
C SER A 295 46.04 -13.15 -11.31
N GLY A 296 46.34 -13.81 -10.17
CA GLY A 296 46.41 -13.17 -8.85
C GLY A 296 45.06 -12.75 -8.25
N ARG A 297 43.95 -13.30 -8.77
CA ARG A 297 42.57 -12.90 -8.43
C ARG A 297 42.06 -13.54 -7.13
N HIS A 298 42.87 -13.55 -6.09
CA HIS A 298 42.47 -14.01 -4.77
C HIS A 298 41.35 -13.13 -4.20
N ALA A 299 40.44 -13.73 -3.44
CA ALA A 299 39.24 -13.09 -2.90
C ALA A 299 39.50 -11.72 -2.25
N LYS A 300 40.56 -11.60 -1.43
CA LYS A 300 40.91 -10.32 -0.77
C LYS A 300 41.23 -9.17 -1.72
N TYR A 301 41.63 -9.45 -2.96
CA TYR A 301 42.02 -8.43 -3.92
C TYR A 301 40.87 -8.01 -4.85
N TRP A 302 39.74 -8.72 -4.84
CA TRP A 302 38.60 -8.43 -5.70
C TRP A 302 38.14 -6.96 -5.64
N PRO A 303 38.00 -6.32 -4.45
CA PRO A 303 37.61 -4.91 -4.36
C PRO A 303 38.47 -3.94 -5.19
N ASN A 304 39.76 -4.26 -5.40
CA ASN A 304 40.70 -3.39 -6.13
C ASN A 304 40.88 -3.82 -7.60
N LEU A 305 40.64 -5.10 -7.90
CA LEU A 305 40.88 -5.70 -9.21
C LEU A 305 39.65 -5.69 -10.11
N VAL A 306 38.44 -5.66 -9.57
CA VAL A 306 37.22 -5.60 -10.39
C VAL A 306 37.14 -4.25 -11.11
N ASN A 307 36.67 -4.25 -12.36
CA ASN A 307 36.62 -3.04 -13.21
C ASN A 307 35.26 -2.79 -13.90
N ASN A 308 34.26 -3.64 -13.68
CA ASN A 308 32.91 -3.49 -14.25
C ASN A 308 31.79 -3.57 -13.20
N CYS A 309 32.13 -3.49 -11.92
CA CYS A 309 31.20 -3.50 -10.80
C CYS A 309 31.45 -2.30 -9.88
N THR A 310 30.41 -1.88 -9.19
CA THR A 310 30.54 -0.92 -8.10
C THR A 310 31.07 -1.65 -6.88
N VAL A 311 32.07 -1.06 -6.21
CA VAL A 311 32.64 -1.60 -4.98
C VAL A 311 32.49 -0.59 -3.86
N ASP A 312 31.73 -0.94 -2.82
CA ASP A 312 31.45 -0.05 -1.69
C ASP A 312 31.30 -0.82 -0.36
N ASN A 313 30.77 -0.13 0.66
CA ASN A 313 30.52 -0.69 1.99
C ASN A 313 29.02 -1.01 2.23
N ASN A 314 28.19 -0.90 1.18
CA ASN A 314 26.75 -1.06 1.24
C ASN A 314 26.38 -2.54 1.04
N LEU A 315 25.77 -3.13 2.06
CA LEU A 315 25.27 -4.50 2.00
C LEU A 315 23.88 -4.49 1.37
N THR A 316 23.73 -5.19 0.25
CA THR A 316 22.46 -5.37 -0.46
C THR A 316 22.26 -6.84 -0.83
N SER A 317 21.05 -7.23 -1.18
CA SER A 317 20.78 -8.53 -1.81
C SER A 317 21.47 -8.59 -3.18
N LYS A 318 21.85 -9.81 -3.59
CA LYS A 318 22.45 -10.11 -4.91
C LYS A 318 23.81 -9.43 -5.16
N CYS A 319 24.62 -9.25 -4.12
CA CYS A 319 25.99 -8.75 -4.21
C CYS A 319 27.02 -9.81 -3.79
N VAL A 320 28.29 -9.60 -4.12
CA VAL A 320 29.40 -10.41 -3.58
C VAL A 320 30.01 -9.69 -2.38
N ALA A 321 30.06 -10.37 -1.23
CA ALA A 321 30.65 -9.84 -0.01
C ALA A 321 32.07 -10.39 0.18
N VAL A 322 33.01 -9.51 0.52
CA VAL A 322 34.44 -9.81 0.61
C VAL A 322 34.91 -9.72 2.07
N ARG A 323 35.53 -10.80 2.53
CA ARG A 323 36.25 -10.88 3.81
C ARG A 323 37.75 -10.81 3.54
N PHE A 324 38.40 -9.85 4.18
CA PHE A 324 39.85 -9.76 4.20
C PHE A 324 40.44 -10.72 5.25
N THR A 325 41.63 -11.23 4.98
CA THR A 325 42.45 -11.97 5.95
C THR A 325 43.77 -11.22 6.13
N GLY A 326 44.18 -10.98 7.37
CA GLY A 326 45.54 -10.50 7.66
C GLY A 326 46.57 -11.61 7.43
N GLY A 327 47.79 -11.24 7.01
CA GLY A 327 48.97 -12.12 6.86
C GLY A 327 48.78 -13.33 5.92
N GLY A 328 49.38 -13.30 4.71
CA GLY A 328 49.48 -14.47 3.80
C GLY A 328 48.18 -15.06 3.21
N GLY A 329 47.04 -14.99 3.89
CA GLY A 329 45.78 -15.62 3.50
C GLY A 329 45.18 -15.05 2.22
N TYR A 330 44.39 -15.85 1.51
CA TYR A 330 43.81 -15.51 0.19
C TYR A 330 42.51 -14.67 0.27
N GLY A 331 42.04 -14.35 1.49
CA GLY A 331 40.72 -13.76 1.71
C GLY A 331 39.59 -14.76 1.45
N HIS A 332 38.35 -14.28 1.55
CA HIS A 332 37.18 -15.10 1.26
C HIS A 332 36.05 -14.27 0.65
N VAL A 333 35.25 -14.89 -0.22
CA VAL A 333 34.09 -14.24 -0.86
C VAL A 333 32.85 -15.13 -0.75
N VAL A 334 31.71 -14.49 -0.57
CA VAL A 334 30.40 -15.13 -0.55
C VAL A 334 29.43 -14.38 -1.45
N PHE A 335 28.42 -15.06 -1.96
CA PHE A 335 27.30 -14.40 -2.62
C PHE A 335 26.20 -14.13 -1.61
N VAL A 336 25.79 -12.87 -1.48
CA VAL A 336 24.65 -12.47 -0.66
C VAL A 336 23.38 -12.71 -1.47
N GLU A 337 22.65 -13.77 -1.11
CA GLU A 337 21.38 -14.11 -1.77
C GLU A 337 20.30 -13.08 -1.43
N TYR A 338 20.19 -12.76 -0.15
CA TYR A 338 19.15 -11.88 0.36
C TYR A 338 19.55 -11.22 1.67
N VAL A 339 19.09 -9.99 1.88
CA VAL A 339 19.19 -9.24 3.12
C VAL A 339 17.77 -8.89 3.55
N ASP A 340 17.38 -9.34 4.74
CA ASP A 340 16.18 -8.85 5.41
C ASP A 340 16.56 -7.75 6.42
N GLY A 341 15.58 -7.09 7.04
CA GLY A 341 15.82 -5.99 7.98
C GLY A 341 16.72 -6.34 9.19
N ALA A 342 17.02 -7.62 9.45
CA ALA A 342 17.85 -8.08 10.55
C ALA A 342 18.97 -9.07 10.15
N ASN A 343 18.83 -9.79 9.04
CA ASN A 343 19.63 -10.96 8.68
C ASN A 343 20.16 -10.91 7.24
N VAL A 344 21.23 -11.65 7.02
CA VAL A 344 21.86 -11.90 5.73
C VAL A 344 21.80 -13.39 5.43
N TYR A 345 21.23 -13.73 4.28
CA TYR A 345 21.24 -15.06 3.69
C TYR A 345 22.29 -15.07 2.59
N TYR A 346 23.22 -16.00 2.67
CA TYR A 346 24.35 -16.07 1.76
C TYR A 346 24.67 -17.52 1.40
N THR A 347 25.30 -17.70 0.25
CA THR A 347 25.84 -18.97 -0.21
C THR A 347 27.32 -18.80 -0.56
N GLU A 348 28.07 -19.87 -0.38
CA GLU A 348 29.52 -19.88 -0.60
C GLU A 348 30.00 -21.29 -0.89
N ASP A 349 31.28 -21.42 -1.24
CA ASP A 349 31.97 -22.71 -1.31
C ASP A 349 33.35 -22.60 -0.64
N ASN A 350 33.97 -23.74 -0.38
CA ASN A 350 35.31 -23.88 0.19
C ASN A 350 35.51 -23.36 1.63
N VAL A 351 34.53 -23.58 2.52
CA VAL A 351 34.68 -23.25 3.96
C VAL A 351 34.45 -24.47 4.84
N ASN A 352 33.42 -25.26 4.54
CA ASN A 352 33.10 -26.48 5.28
C ASN A 352 32.30 -27.40 4.35
N SER A 353 32.79 -28.62 4.13
CA SER A 353 32.17 -29.61 3.22
C SER A 353 30.69 -29.86 3.50
N ASN A 354 30.23 -29.72 4.75
CA ASN A 354 28.83 -29.92 5.13
C ASN A 354 27.90 -28.76 4.72
N THR A 355 28.45 -27.56 4.54
CA THR A 355 27.70 -26.33 4.25
C THR A 355 28.03 -25.70 2.90
N ASN A 356 28.97 -26.27 2.15
CA ASN A 356 29.31 -25.80 0.81
C ASN A 356 28.06 -25.75 -0.07
N GLN A 357 27.90 -24.64 -0.80
CA GLN A 357 26.84 -24.36 -1.79
C GLN A 357 25.42 -24.28 -1.20
N LYS A 358 25.29 -24.33 0.13
CA LYS A 358 24.01 -24.27 0.84
C LYS A 358 23.75 -22.87 1.40
N VAL A 359 22.47 -22.50 1.49
CA VAL A 359 22.07 -21.23 2.12
C VAL A 359 22.42 -21.23 3.60
N ARG A 360 23.08 -20.16 4.03
CA ARG A 360 23.45 -19.87 5.41
C ARG A 360 22.82 -18.55 5.85
N LYS A 361 22.55 -18.41 7.15
CA LYS A 361 22.00 -17.20 7.77
C LYS A 361 22.97 -16.64 8.82
N LYS A 362 23.08 -15.30 8.88
CA LYS A 362 23.70 -14.57 9.99
C LYS A 362 22.92 -13.28 10.25
N THR A 363 22.97 -12.75 11.48
CA THR A 363 22.54 -11.38 11.72
C THR A 363 23.45 -10.40 10.98
N ILE A 364 22.92 -9.23 10.61
CA ILE A 364 23.71 -8.19 9.90
C ILE A 364 24.98 -7.83 10.69
N SER A 365 24.90 -7.71 12.02
CA SER A 365 26.05 -7.42 12.88
C SER A 365 27.15 -8.49 12.80
N ASN A 366 26.78 -9.76 12.91
CA ASN A 366 27.72 -10.88 12.84
C ASN A 366 28.26 -11.14 11.43
N PHE A 367 27.53 -10.70 10.40
CA PHE A 367 28.01 -10.76 9.02
C PHE A 367 29.04 -9.65 8.77
N ARG A 368 28.71 -8.40 9.15
CA ARG A 368 29.58 -7.23 8.95
C ARG A 368 30.85 -7.25 9.79
N SER A 369 30.92 -8.02 10.87
CA SER A 369 32.18 -8.24 11.60
C SER A 369 33.25 -8.96 10.77
N SER A 370 32.84 -9.65 9.69
CA SER A 370 33.72 -10.44 8.83
C SER A 370 33.79 -9.92 7.39
N TYR A 371 32.71 -9.35 6.87
CA TYR A 371 32.63 -8.87 5.49
C TYR A 371 32.37 -7.36 5.46
N THR A 372 33.30 -6.61 4.85
CA THR A 372 33.29 -5.15 4.90
C THR A 372 33.24 -4.46 3.53
N LYS A 373 33.47 -5.22 2.45
CA LYS A 373 33.39 -4.72 1.07
C LYS A 373 32.41 -5.54 0.25
N PHE A 374 31.66 -4.86 -0.59
CA PHE A 374 30.58 -5.43 -1.40
C PHE A 374 30.77 -5.04 -2.86
N ILE A 375 30.50 -5.99 -3.76
CA ILE A 375 30.66 -5.85 -5.21
C ILE A 375 29.28 -6.04 -5.86
N HIS A 376 28.85 -5.05 -6.63
CA HIS A 376 27.51 -4.95 -7.25
C HIS A 376 27.55 -4.91 -8.78
#